data_AF-A0A4Z0S1E9-F1
#
_entry.id   AF-A0A4Z0S1E9-F1
#
_cell.length_a   1.000
_cell.length_b   1.000
_cell.length_c   1.000
_cell.angle_alpha   90.00
_cell.angle_beta   90.00
_cell.angle_gamma   90.00
#
_symmetry.space_group_name_H-M   'P 1'
#
loop_
_entity.id
_entity.type
_entity.pdbx_description
1 polymer ?
#
loop_
_entity_poly.entity_id
_entity_poly.type
_entity_poly.pdbx_seq_one_letter_code
_entity_poly.pdbx_strand_id
1 'polypeptide(L)'
;MAKMTRCRYVSPAGVRCHRLAEEPNHYCAMHIEHEAEYQVKRKQWNVKHTSHYYHKYNKTQRVRNDTKREQDKFYRTKQWTNGLRPAVLERDNYLCQYCKANGRMTPGKIVDHIIPYEFDPSKRDDLSNLATICAACHTSKTRWEQEYYGTGAGNELKNVAAVPDIKYLPDFMDSAKTQ
;
A
#
# COMPACT_ATOMS: atom_id res chain seq x y z
N MET A 1 0.00 -37.14 9.80
CA MET A 1 -0.70 -36.33 10.81
C MET A 1 -1.43 -35.21 10.09
N ALA A 2 -2.69 -34.93 10.43
CA ALA A 2 -3.41 -33.80 9.84
C ALA A 2 -2.72 -32.49 10.25
N LYS A 3 -2.59 -31.54 9.32
CA LYS A 3 -2.00 -30.24 9.63
C LYS A 3 -2.97 -29.47 10.51
N MET A 4 -2.44 -28.92 11.60
CA MET A 4 -3.22 -28.15 12.57
C MET A 4 -2.99 -26.66 12.40
N THR A 5 -4.05 -25.87 12.44
CA THR A 5 -3.97 -24.40 12.39
C THR A 5 -4.74 -23.77 13.55
N ARG A 6 -4.42 -22.53 13.93
CA ARG A 6 -5.18 -21.84 14.98
C ARG A 6 -6.61 -21.56 14.52
N CYS A 7 -7.58 -21.84 15.38
CA CYS A 7 -8.98 -21.52 15.18
C CYS A 7 -9.17 -20.03 14.86
N ARG A 8 -10.01 -19.74 13.86
CA ARG A 8 -10.26 -18.37 13.39
C ARG A 8 -11.31 -17.59 14.21
N TYR A 9 -11.94 -18.22 15.19
CA TYR A 9 -12.99 -17.58 16.00
C TYR A 9 -12.44 -16.40 16.81
N VAL A 10 -13.21 -15.31 16.82
CA VAL A 10 -13.00 -14.14 17.65
C VAL A 10 -14.33 -13.85 18.34
N SER A 11 -14.30 -13.75 19.67
CA SER A 11 -15.51 -13.45 20.46
C SER A 11 -15.99 -12.01 20.22
N PRO A 12 -17.24 -11.67 20.61
CA PRO A 12 -17.73 -10.29 20.54
C PRO A 12 -16.87 -9.28 21.31
N ALA A 13 -16.16 -9.71 22.35
CA ALA A 13 -15.21 -8.91 23.10
C ALA A 13 -13.83 -8.76 22.42
N GLY A 14 -13.66 -9.26 21.18
CA GLY A 14 -12.42 -9.16 20.42
C GLY A 14 -11.35 -10.21 20.77
N VAL A 15 -11.65 -11.14 21.67
CA VAL A 15 -10.69 -12.17 22.12
C VAL A 15 -10.66 -13.33 21.12
N ARG A 16 -9.47 -13.67 20.61
CA ARG A 16 -9.26 -14.75 19.64
C ARG A 16 -9.17 -16.12 20.34
N CYS A 17 -9.80 -17.14 19.77
CA CYS A 17 -9.63 -18.52 20.22
C CYS A 17 -8.21 -19.03 19.95
N HIS A 18 -7.59 -19.68 20.94
CA HIS A 18 -6.23 -20.25 20.82
C HIS A 18 -6.21 -21.75 20.49
N ARG A 19 -7.36 -22.42 20.47
CA ARG A 19 -7.45 -23.86 20.14
C ARG A 19 -7.09 -24.13 18.69
N LEU A 20 -6.64 -25.36 18.43
CA LEU A 20 -6.30 -25.82 17.10
C LEU A 20 -7.53 -26.37 16.36
N ALA A 21 -7.56 -26.12 15.05
CA ALA A 21 -8.44 -26.72 14.08
C ALA A 21 -7.64 -27.71 13.24
N GLU A 22 -8.19 -28.89 13.02
CA GLU A 22 -7.61 -29.90 12.14
C GLU A 22 -8.06 -29.65 10.71
N GLU A 23 -7.13 -29.67 9.75
CA GLU A 23 -7.49 -29.58 8.33
C GLU A 23 -8.51 -30.67 7.96
N PRO A 24 -9.58 -30.33 7.21
CA PRO A 24 -9.75 -29.11 6.39
C PRO A 24 -10.42 -27.92 7.11
N ASN A 25 -10.75 -28.05 8.39
CA ASN A 25 -11.52 -27.05 9.12
C ASN A 25 -10.65 -25.86 9.54
N HIS A 26 -11.26 -24.69 9.61
CA HIS A 26 -10.67 -23.44 10.06
C HIS A 26 -11.06 -23.10 11.50
N TYR A 27 -12.02 -23.84 12.07
CA TYR A 27 -12.47 -23.71 13.45
C TYR A 27 -12.25 -25.01 14.24
N CYS A 28 -11.97 -24.87 15.53
CA CYS A 28 -11.88 -26.02 16.44
C CYS A 28 -13.26 -26.64 16.68
N ALA A 29 -13.30 -27.85 17.27
CA ALA A 29 -14.55 -28.55 17.56
C ALA A 29 -15.61 -27.70 18.30
N MET A 30 -15.20 -26.82 19.20
CA MET A 30 -16.14 -25.93 19.93
C MET A 30 -16.70 -24.76 19.12
N HIS A 31 -16.12 -24.44 17.96
CA HIS A 31 -16.57 -23.33 17.10
C HIS A 31 -16.88 -23.83 15.68
N ILE A 32 -17.12 -25.14 15.53
CA ILE A 32 -17.27 -25.78 14.22
C ILE A 32 -18.51 -25.28 13.47
N GLU A 33 -19.52 -24.78 14.20
CA GLU A 33 -20.72 -24.15 13.64
C GLU A 33 -20.41 -22.97 12.70
N HIS A 34 -19.29 -22.27 12.92
CA HIS A 34 -18.86 -21.15 12.07
C HIS A 34 -18.16 -21.59 10.77
N GLU A 35 -17.86 -22.88 10.59
CA GLU A 35 -17.17 -23.38 9.40
C GLU A 35 -18.00 -23.17 8.14
N ALA A 36 -19.30 -23.53 8.18
CA ALA A 36 -20.19 -23.37 7.04
C ALA A 36 -20.29 -21.90 6.59
N GLU A 37 -20.49 -20.99 7.54
CA GLU A 37 -20.55 -19.55 7.29
C GLU A 37 -19.23 -19.02 6.70
N TYR A 38 -18.09 -19.44 7.27
CA TYR A 38 -16.78 -19.04 6.77
C TYR A 38 -16.52 -19.52 5.34
N GLN A 39 -16.88 -20.77 5.03
CA GLN A 39 -16.72 -21.33 3.68
C GLN A 39 -17.61 -20.60 2.67
N VAL A 40 -18.85 -20.25 3.04
CA VAL A 40 -19.74 -19.43 2.19
C VAL A 40 -19.12 -18.05 1.94
N LYS A 41 -18.70 -17.34 3.00
CA LYS A 41 -18.04 -16.03 2.89
C LYS A 41 -16.78 -16.10 2.02
N ARG A 42 -15.96 -17.15 2.18
CA ARG A 42 -14.74 -17.36 1.41
C ARG A 42 -15.03 -17.65 -0.07
N LYS A 43 -16.03 -18.48 -0.37
CA LYS A 43 -16.50 -18.71 -1.75
C LYS A 43 -17.00 -17.42 -2.39
N GLN A 44 -17.84 -16.65 -1.69
CA GLN A 44 -18.31 -15.34 -2.16
C GLN A 44 -17.15 -14.38 -2.43
N TRP A 45 -16.16 -14.32 -1.53
CA TRP A 45 -14.97 -13.50 -1.73
C TRP A 45 -14.17 -13.96 -2.95
N ASN A 46 -13.94 -15.26 -3.14
CA ASN A 46 -13.21 -15.81 -4.29
C ASN A 46 -13.90 -15.50 -5.63
N VAL A 47 -15.23 -15.55 -5.69
CA VAL A 47 -16.01 -15.22 -6.90
C VAL A 47 -15.91 -13.74 -7.24
N LYS A 48 -15.92 -12.87 -6.22
CA LYS A 48 -15.81 -11.41 -6.42
C LYS A 48 -14.36 -10.95 -6.69
N HIS A 49 -13.38 -11.66 -6.12
CA HIS A 49 -11.96 -11.30 -6.14
C HIS A 49 -11.13 -12.33 -6.91
N THR A 50 -11.60 -12.69 -8.11
CA THR A 50 -10.84 -13.57 -8.99
C THR A 50 -9.52 -12.90 -9.43
N SER A 51 -8.48 -13.71 -9.67
CA SER A 51 -7.23 -13.23 -10.28
C SER A 51 -7.51 -12.46 -11.58
N HIS A 52 -8.48 -12.93 -12.37
CA HIS A 52 -8.93 -12.27 -13.59
C HIS A 52 -9.54 -10.88 -13.34
N TYR A 53 -10.33 -10.70 -12.27
CA TYR A 53 -10.87 -9.39 -11.89
C TYR A 53 -9.73 -8.40 -11.57
N TYR A 54 -8.78 -8.79 -10.73
CA TYR A 54 -7.63 -7.94 -10.40
C TYR A 54 -6.76 -7.65 -11.62
N HIS A 55 -6.54 -8.63 -12.50
CA HIS A 55 -5.76 -8.41 -13.73
C HIS A 55 -6.44 -7.39 -14.65
N LYS A 56 -7.75 -7.51 -14.86
CA LYS A 56 -8.53 -6.56 -15.67
C LYS A 56 -8.56 -5.17 -15.04
N TYR A 57 -8.83 -5.08 -13.73
CA TYR A 57 -8.87 -3.82 -12.98
C TYR A 57 -7.50 -3.10 -13.01
N ASN A 58 -6.42 -3.82 -12.72
CA ASN A 58 -5.07 -3.25 -12.74
C ASN A 58 -4.68 -2.79 -14.15
N LYS A 59 -5.07 -3.55 -15.19
CA LYS A 59 -4.80 -3.18 -16.58
C LYS A 59 -5.50 -1.88 -16.96
N THR A 60 -6.79 -1.72 -16.61
CA THR A 60 -7.55 -0.52 -16.99
C THR A 60 -7.18 0.71 -16.17
N GLN A 61 -6.93 0.55 -14.86
CA GLN A 61 -6.62 1.68 -13.98
C GLN A 61 -5.24 2.30 -14.22
N ARG A 62 -4.23 1.48 -14.57
CA ARG A 62 -2.86 1.95 -14.84
C ARG A 62 -2.70 2.70 -16.15
N VAL A 63 -3.64 2.54 -17.08
CA VAL A 63 -3.62 3.19 -18.40
C VAL A 63 -4.89 4.00 -18.65
N ARG A 64 -5.55 4.45 -17.58
CA ARG A 64 -6.86 5.14 -17.65
C ARG A 64 -6.82 6.44 -18.45
N ASN A 65 -5.70 7.16 -18.40
CA ASN A 65 -5.44 8.41 -19.11
C ASN A 65 -3.97 8.48 -19.55
N ASP A 66 -3.61 9.52 -20.30
CA ASP A 66 -2.27 9.65 -20.87
C ASP A 66 -1.19 9.84 -19.81
N THR A 67 -1.43 10.65 -18.78
CA THR A 67 -0.51 10.82 -17.64
C THR A 67 -0.17 9.48 -16.98
N LYS A 68 -1.18 8.62 -16.75
CA LYS A 68 -0.98 7.29 -16.17
C LYS A 68 -0.26 6.33 -17.12
N ARG A 69 -0.54 6.41 -18.43
CA ARG A 69 0.19 5.65 -19.45
C ARG A 69 1.68 6.01 -19.46
N GLU A 70 2.01 7.30 -19.43
CA GLU A 70 3.40 7.76 -19.38
C GLU A 70 4.08 7.43 -18.04
N GLN A 71 3.35 7.49 -16.93
CA GLN A 71 3.84 7.04 -15.63
C GLN A 71 4.17 5.53 -15.63
N ASP A 72 3.27 4.68 -16.15
CA ASP A 72 3.50 3.23 -16.22
C ASP A 72 4.68 2.90 -17.16
N LYS A 73 4.82 3.60 -18.29
CA LYS A 73 6.00 3.49 -19.16
C LYS A 73 7.28 3.84 -18.42
N PHE A 74 7.31 4.97 -17.70
CA PHE A 74 8.48 5.42 -16.94
C PHE A 74 8.95 4.35 -15.94
N TYR A 75 8.04 3.77 -15.16
CA TYR A 75 8.40 2.73 -14.19
C TYR A 75 8.93 1.42 -14.81
N ARG A 76 8.72 1.20 -16.12
CA ARG A 76 9.26 0.06 -16.87
C ARG A 76 10.61 0.35 -17.54
N THR A 77 11.07 1.60 -17.53
CA THR A 77 12.35 1.97 -18.14
C THR A 77 13.53 1.46 -17.32
N LYS A 78 14.66 1.19 -17.99
CA LYS A 78 15.92 0.84 -17.32
C LYS A 78 16.43 1.95 -16.41
N GLN A 79 16.17 3.21 -16.77
CA GLN A 79 16.48 4.38 -15.95
C GLN A 79 15.88 4.25 -14.55
N TRP A 80 14.60 3.86 -14.46
CA TRP A 80 13.95 3.60 -13.19
C TRP A 80 14.43 2.29 -12.54
N THR A 81 14.31 1.16 -13.25
CA THR A 81 14.47 -0.18 -12.65
C THR A 81 15.90 -0.47 -12.22
N ASN A 82 16.89 -0.02 -12.99
CA ASN A 82 18.29 -0.36 -12.79
C ASN A 82 19.14 0.84 -12.36
N GLY A 83 18.59 2.06 -12.41
CA GLY A 83 19.29 3.29 -12.03
C GLY A 83 18.71 3.89 -10.76
N LEU A 84 17.67 4.71 -10.91
CA LEU A 84 17.11 5.54 -9.85
C LEU A 84 16.64 4.72 -8.64
N ARG A 85 15.86 3.66 -8.87
CA ARG A 85 15.29 2.86 -7.78
C ARG A 85 16.36 2.22 -6.89
N PRO A 86 17.34 1.43 -7.41
CA PRO A 86 18.38 0.87 -6.56
C PRO A 86 19.25 1.94 -5.91
N ALA A 87 19.57 3.03 -6.63
CA ALA A 87 20.37 4.13 -6.08
C ALA A 87 19.72 4.80 -4.86
N VAL A 88 18.40 5.05 -4.91
CA VAL A 88 17.64 5.65 -3.80
C VAL A 88 17.54 4.68 -2.62
N LEU A 89 17.30 3.39 -2.87
CA LEU A 89 17.26 2.38 -1.81
C LEU A 89 18.59 2.27 -1.07
N GLU A 90 19.70 2.27 -1.80
CA GLU A 90 21.05 2.21 -1.25
C GLU A 90 21.40 3.48 -0.46
N ARG A 91 21.17 4.67 -1.05
CA ARG A 91 21.36 5.97 -0.39
C ARG A 91 20.64 6.04 0.96
N ASP A 92 19.42 5.52 0.99
CA ASP A 92 18.54 5.58 2.16
C ASP A 92 18.77 4.42 3.14
N ASN A 93 19.74 3.53 2.86
CA ASN A 93 20.03 2.32 3.63
C ASN A 93 18.79 1.43 3.84
N TYR A 94 17.89 1.38 2.86
CA TYR A 94 16.61 0.67 2.96
C TYR A 94 15.76 1.09 4.18
N LEU A 95 15.91 2.34 4.64
CA LEU A 95 15.13 2.90 5.74
C LEU A 95 14.10 3.91 5.24
N CYS A 96 12.94 3.91 5.87
CA CYS A 96 11.87 4.86 5.57
C CYS A 96 12.27 6.29 5.98
N GLN A 97 12.44 7.17 5.00
CA GLN A 97 12.86 8.55 5.24
C GLN A 97 11.78 9.37 5.97
N TYR A 98 10.49 9.05 5.79
CA TYR A 98 9.40 9.73 6.51
C TYR A 98 9.35 9.35 7.98
N CYS A 99 9.57 8.07 8.29
CA CYS A 99 9.73 7.63 9.68
C CYS A 99 10.98 8.28 10.29
N LYS A 100 12.09 8.30 9.55
CA LYS A 100 13.37 8.86 10.02
C LYS A 100 13.26 10.36 10.34
N ALA A 101 12.55 11.13 9.53
CA ALA A 101 12.27 12.55 9.77
C ALA A 101 11.52 12.78 11.10
N ASN A 102 10.78 11.78 11.57
CA ASN A 102 10.05 11.79 12.84
C ASN A 102 10.73 10.93 13.93
N GLY A 103 12.02 10.65 13.80
CA GLY A 103 12.81 9.93 14.81
C GLY A 103 12.56 8.41 14.88
N ARG A 104 11.90 7.82 13.89
CA ARG A 104 11.58 6.38 13.84
C ARG A 104 12.40 5.66 12.78
N MET A 105 12.95 4.50 13.14
CA MET A 105 13.65 3.63 12.19
C MET A 105 12.73 2.50 11.73
N THR A 106 12.27 2.57 10.48
CA THR A 106 11.40 1.53 9.89
C THR A 106 11.98 1.08 8.56
N PRO A 107 12.14 -0.23 8.30
CA PRO A 107 12.56 -0.73 7.00
C PRO A 107 11.61 -0.31 5.88
N GLY A 108 12.16 0.09 4.74
CA GLY A 108 11.46 0.51 3.54
C GLY A 108 11.97 -0.24 2.30
N LYS A 109 11.04 -0.61 1.41
CA LYS A 109 11.36 -1.26 0.13
C LYS A 109 10.69 -0.55 -1.06
N ILE A 110 9.96 0.52 -0.79
CA ILE A 110 9.22 1.30 -1.78
C ILE A 110 10.00 2.58 -1.99
N VAL A 111 10.22 2.95 -3.25
CA VAL A 111 10.77 4.26 -3.61
C VAL A 111 9.58 5.07 -4.08
N ASP A 112 9.33 6.17 -3.41
CA ASP A 112 8.18 7.03 -3.59
C ASP A 112 8.61 8.44 -4.02
N HIS A 113 7.77 9.08 -4.81
CA HIS A 113 7.98 10.45 -5.29
C HIS A 113 7.41 11.44 -4.25
N ILE A 114 8.24 12.29 -3.64
CA ILE A 114 7.82 13.29 -2.63
C ILE A 114 6.72 14.19 -3.19
N ILE A 115 6.98 14.79 -4.36
CA ILE A 115 5.98 15.42 -5.21
C ILE A 115 5.47 14.36 -6.21
N PRO A 116 4.18 13.99 -6.16
CA PRO A 116 3.65 12.91 -6.99
C PRO A 116 3.80 13.20 -8.48
N TYR A 117 4.10 12.15 -9.25
CA TYR A 117 4.21 12.22 -10.72
C TYR A 117 2.98 12.87 -11.38
N GLU A 118 1.77 12.57 -10.88
CA GLU A 118 0.53 13.14 -11.44
C GLU A 118 0.47 14.66 -11.29
N PHE A 119 1.12 15.22 -10.28
CA PHE A 119 1.12 16.65 -9.99
C PHE A 119 2.23 17.40 -10.74
N ASP A 120 3.46 16.87 -10.72
CA ASP A 120 4.60 17.45 -11.44
C ASP A 120 5.44 16.36 -12.13
N PRO A 121 5.12 15.99 -13.38
CA PRO A 121 5.86 14.98 -14.13
C PRO A 121 7.31 15.35 -14.42
N SER A 122 7.68 16.64 -14.32
CA SER A 122 9.05 17.10 -14.61
C SER A 122 10.06 16.62 -13.57
N LYS A 123 9.60 16.30 -12.35
CA LYS A 123 10.43 15.82 -11.23
C LYS A 123 10.49 14.31 -11.11
N ARG A 124 10.06 13.57 -12.13
CA ARG A 124 9.95 12.10 -12.09
C ARG A 124 11.28 11.39 -11.89
N ASP A 125 12.39 11.98 -12.34
CA ASP A 125 13.74 11.42 -12.31
C ASP A 125 14.72 12.20 -11.44
N ASP A 126 14.23 13.21 -10.73
CA ASP A 126 15.01 13.96 -9.75
C ASP A 126 15.22 13.11 -8.49
N LEU A 127 16.48 12.79 -8.17
CA LEU A 127 16.86 12.04 -6.98
C LEU A 127 16.42 12.72 -5.68
N SER A 128 16.36 14.06 -5.64
CA SER A 128 15.91 14.82 -4.47
C SER A 128 14.41 14.68 -4.24
N ASN A 129 13.64 14.38 -5.30
CA ASN A 129 12.21 14.11 -5.24
C ASN A 129 11.88 12.63 -4.91
N LEU A 130 12.89 11.77 -4.72
CA LEU A 130 12.70 10.35 -4.45
C LEU A 130 13.10 10.00 -3.02
N ALA A 131 12.29 9.18 -2.35
CA ALA A 131 12.58 8.71 -1.00
C ALA A 131 12.17 7.24 -0.80
N THR A 132 12.99 6.51 -0.06
CA THR A 132 12.65 5.17 0.42
C THR A 132 11.64 5.27 1.55
N ILE A 133 10.53 4.54 1.46
CA ILE A 133 9.46 4.55 2.47
C ILE A 133 8.93 3.14 2.78
N CYS A 134 8.28 3.03 3.95
CA CYS A 134 7.56 1.83 4.36
C CYS A 134 6.14 1.80 3.76
N ALA A 135 5.51 0.63 3.76
CA ALA A 135 4.17 0.46 3.20
C ALA A 135 3.10 1.30 3.93
N ALA A 136 3.22 1.46 5.25
CA ALA A 136 2.28 2.26 6.04
C ALA A 136 2.33 3.74 5.64
N CYS A 137 3.52 4.33 5.62
CA CYS A 137 3.74 5.70 5.14
C CYS A 137 3.27 5.89 3.70
N HIS A 138 3.51 4.92 2.80
CA HIS A 138 3.06 5.00 1.41
C HIS A 138 1.53 5.08 1.34
N THR A 139 0.80 4.22 2.07
CA THR A 139 -0.67 4.26 2.10
C THR A 139 -1.21 5.57 2.66
N SER A 140 -0.67 6.05 3.78
CA SER A 140 -1.07 7.32 4.39
C SER A 140 -0.79 8.50 3.46
N LYS A 141 0.40 8.54 2.83
CA LYS A 141 0.73 9.58 1.85
C LYS A 141 -0.20 9.58 0.65
N THR A 142 -0.51 8.41 0.07
CA THR A 142 -1.45 8.34 -1.06
C THR A 142 -2.80 8.99 -0.71
N ARG A 143 -3.31 8.81 0.51
CA ARG A 143 -4.55 9.47 0.97
C ARG A 143 -4.38 10.98 1.06
N TRP A 144 -3.30 11.42 1.69
CA TRP A 144 -2.98 12.84 1.82
C TRP A 144 -2.79 13.52 0.46
N GLU A 145 -2.17 12.86 -0.52
CA GLU A 145 -2.00 13.43 -1.87
C GLU A 145 -3.32 13.58 -2.63
N GLN A 146 -4.24 12.62 -2.47
CA GLN A 146 -5.58 12.72 -3.04
C GLN A 146 -6.31 13.93 -2.46
N GLU A 147 -6.13 14.20 -1.17
CA GLU A 147 -6.74 15.33 -0.49
C GLU A 147 -6.06 16.66 -0.84
N TYR A 148 -4.73 16.74 -0.74
CA TYR A 148 -3.96 17.98 -0.91
C TYR A 148 -3.77 18.35 -2.39
N TYR A 149 -3.30 17.42 -3.22
CA TYR A 149 -3.02 17.66 -4.65
C TYR A 149 -4.18 17.31 -5.57
N GLY A 150 -5.18 16.54 -5.11
CA GLY A 150 -6.25 16.05 -5.98
C GLY A 150 -5.82 14.92 -6.92
N THR A 151 -4.77 14.16 -6.58
CA THR A 151 -4.35 13.00 -7.39
C THR A 151 -5.34 11.84 -7.28
N GLY A 152 -5.20 10.80 -8.11
CA GLY A 152 -6.04 9.60 -8.03
C GLY A 152 -7.15 9.54 -9.10
N ALA A 153 -7.85 8.41 -9.15
CA ALA A 153 -8.91 8.19 -10.14
C ALA A 153 -10.18 8.94 -9.74
N GLY A 154 -10.74 9.73 -10.66
CA GLY A 154 -11.98 10.47 -10.42
C GLY A 154 -11.79 11.80 -9.66
N ASN A 155 -10.56 12.16 -9.33
CA ASN A 155 -10.21 13.46 -8.74
C ASN A 155 -9.68 14.42 -9.81
N GLU A 156 -9.74 15.72 -9.52
CA GLU A 156 -9.15 16.78 -10.32
C GLU A 156 -7.95 17.39 -9.58
N LEU A 157 -6.87 17.66 -10.33
CA LEU A 157 -5.66 18.26 -9.76
C LEU A 157 -5.95 19.66 -9.24
N LYS A 158 -5.58 19.91 -7.98
CA LYS A 158 -5.76 21.19 -7.31
C LYS A 158 -4.59 22.12 -7.61
N ASN A 159 -4.86 23.42 -7.73
CA ASN A 159 -3.80 24.42 -7.84
C ASN A 159 -3.26 24.79 -6.45
N VAL A 160 -2.37 23.96 -5.92
CA VAL A 160 -1.74 24.13 -4.60
C VAL A 160 -0.23 24.24 -4.73
N ALA A 161 0.44 24.77 -3.71
CA ALA A 161 1.90 24.80 -3.69
C ALA A 161 2.48 23.39 -3.56
N ALA A 162 3.51 23.08 -4.35
CA ALA A 162 4.26 21.84 -4.21
C ALA A 162 5.00 21.80 -2.86
N VAL A 163 5.00 20.64 -2.21
CA VAL A 163 5.75 20.37 -0.97
C VAL A 163 6.98 19.53 -1.32
N PRO A 164 8.16 20.14 -1.58
CA PRO A 164 9.31 19.44 -2.15
C PRO A 164 10.16 18.68 -1.13
N ASP A 165 9.96 18.89 0.16
CA ASP A 165 10.84 18.37 1.21
C ASP A 165 10.02 17.64 2.28
N ILE A 166 10.55 16.50 2.70
CA ILE A 166 10.00 15.61 3.72
C ILE A 166 9.74 16.35 5.03
N LYS A 167 10.59 17.35 5.38
CA LYS A 167 10.42 18.12 6.61
C LYS A 167 9.11 18.92 6.70
N TYR A 168 8.47 19.17 5.56
CA TYR A 168 7.19 19.88 5.48
C TYR A 168 5.99 18.95 5.30
N LEU A 169 6.22 17.64 5.15
CA LEU A 169 5.15 16.65 5.08
C LEU A 169 4.63 16.32 6.49
N PRO A 170 3.34 15.99 6.62
CA PRO A 170 2.78 15.57 7.90
C PRO A 170 3.39 14.24 8.36
N ASP A 171 3.28 13.97 9.66
CA ASP A 171 3.62 12.66 10.19
C ASP A 171 2.55 11.63 9.78
N PHE A 172 2.87 10.83 8.77
CA PHE A 172 1.99 9.79 8.22
C PHE A 172 1.74 8.58 9.15
N MET A 173 2.47 8.47 10.26
CA MET A 173 2.32 7.40 11.24
C MET A 173 1.56 7.86 12.50
N ASP A 174 1.28 9.16 12.63
CA ASP A 174 0.58 9.71 13.79
C ASP A 174 -0.94 9.67 13.59
N SER A 175 -1.60 8.77 14.31
CA SER A 175 -3.06 8.62 14.30
C SER A 175 -3.80 9.81 14.94
N ALA A 176 -3.10 10.69 15.66
CA ALA A 176 -3.72 11.86 16.30
C ALA A 176 -3.99 13.03 15.33
N LYS A 177 -3.40 13.02 14.12
CA LYS A 177 -3.52 14.10 13.13
C LYS A 177 -4.29 13.72 11.86
N THR A 178 -4.94 12.54 11.88
CA THR A 178 -5.72 12.02 10.73
C THR A 178 -7.21 11.90 11.08
N GLN A 179 -7.76 12.89 11.81
CA GLN A 179 -9.19 13.05 12.07
C GLN A 179 -9.69 14.35 11.46
#